data_AF-A0ABD0LJF7-F1
#
_entry.id   AF-A0ABD0LJF7-F1
#
_cell.length_a   1.000
_cell.length_b   1.000
_cell.length_c   1.000
_cell.angle_alpha   90.00
_cell.angle_beta   90.00
_cell.angle_gamma   90.00
#
_symmetry.space_group_name_H-M   'P 1'
#
loop_
_entity.id
_entity.type
_entity.pdbx_description
1 polymer ?
#
loop_
_entity_poly.entity_id
_entity_poly.type
_entity_poly.pdbx_seq_one_letter_code
_entity_poly.pdbx_strand_id
1 'polypeptide(L)'
;METDVVSYVEKETARYREQMKNKTPEEVEELVEEVFAGVKAKVNGKLDEMKEEVKSHAPKKPQRNPEDSEESFQWKQQYYKTQMDNYRTFVSYVGGFLEGLVSLFDRILESIKQFFRDLWKWIKQALKNIAEKVANFMKYLKKEISTGFSALFGW
;
A
#
# COMPACT_ATOMS: atom_id res chain seq x y z
N MET A 1 4.79 -10.26 17.27
CA MET A 1 5.84 -11.02 16.56
C MET A 1 6.18 -10.25 15.31
N GLU A 2 7.33 -9.57 15.31
CA GLU A 2 7.91 -9.04 14.07
C GLU A 2 8.26 -10.24 13.20
N THR A 3 7.53 -10.45 12.12
CA THR A 3 7.92 -11.45 11.12
C THR A 3 9.26 -11.00 10.57
N ASP A 4 10.31 -11.80 10.74
CA ASP A 4 11.58 -11.53 10.09
C ASP A 4 11.34 -11.55 8.58
N VAL A 5 11.38 -10.36 7.97
CA VAL A 5 11.16 -10.15 6.55
C VAL A 5 12.09 -11.03 5.72
N VAL A 6 13.29 -11.32 6.24
CA VAL A 6 14.25 -12.22 5.60
C VAL A 6 13.70 -13.64 5.57
N SER A 7 13.27 -14.17 6.72
CA SER A 7 12.65 -15.52 6.81
C SER A 7 11.41 -15.67 5.93
N TYR A 8 10.56 -14.65 5.85
CA TYR A 8 9.40 -14.66 4.94
C TYR A 8 9.83 -14.76 3.47
N VAL A 9 10.80 -13.93 3.05
CA VAL A 9 11.31 -13.95 1.68
C VAL A 9 11.99 -15.27 1.34
N GLU A 10 12.75 -15.85 2.25
CA GLU A 10 13.38 -17.17 2.06
C GLU A 10 12.32 -18.27 1.84
N LYS A 11 11.28 -18.28 2.67
CA LYS A 11 10.16 -19.23 2.54
C LYS A 11 9.45 -19.10 1.20
N GLU A 12 9.09 -17.89 0.80
CA GLU A 12 8.43 -17.64 -0.49
C GLU A 12 9.36 -17.97 -1.67
N THR A 13 10.65 -17.66 -1.57
CA THR A 13 11.65 -18.02 -2.59
C THR A 13 11.74 -19.53 -2.77
N ALA A 14 11.76 -20.30 -1.67
CA ALA A 14 11.76 -21.75 -1.73
C ALA A 14 10.47 -22.29 -2.38
N ARG A 15 9.32 -21.72 -2.02
CA ARG A 15 8.02 -22.08 -2.62
C ARG A 15 8.01 -21.87 -4.14
N TYR A 16 8.45 -20.70 -4.62
CA TYR A 16 8.53 -20.43 -6.06
C TYR A 16 9.58 -21.30 -6.74
N ARG A 17 10.76 -21.51 -6.12
CA ARG A 17 11.79 -22.39 -6.68
C ARG A 17 11.25 -23.81 -6.92
N GLU A 18 10.46 -24.35 -6.00
CA GLU A 18 9.87 -25.67 -6.15
C GLU A 18 8.86 -25.72 -7.30
N GLN A 19 7.97 -24.72 -7.40
CA GLN A 19 7.00 -24.62 -8.50
C GLN A 19 7.69 -24.50 -9.86
N MET A 20 8.87 -23.88 -9.93
CA MET A 20 9.60 -23.65 -11.17
C MET A 20 10.29 -24.89 -11.74
N LYS A 21 10.50 -25.97 -10.95
CA LYS A 21 11.29 -27.14 -11.40
C LYS A 21 10.69 -27.88 -12.60
N ASN A 22 9.37 -27.86 -12.73
CA ASN A 22 8.65 -28.66 -13.74
C ASN A 22 7.87 -27.80 -14.74
N LYS A 23 8.05 -26.47 -14.73
CA LYS A 23 7.28 -25.56 -15.58
C LYS A 23 7.90 -25.42 -16.97
N THR A 24 7.06 -25.37 -18.00
CA THR A 24 7.46 -24.94 -19.34
C THR A 24 7.72 -23.42 -19.38
N PRO A 25 8.40 -22.89 -20.42
CA PRO A 25 8.59 -21.45 -20.56
C PRO A 25 7.28 -20.65 -20.52
N GLU A 26 6.22 -21.15 -21.13
CA GLU A 26 4.89 -20.52 -21.13
C GLU A 26 4.29 -20.49 -19.72
N GLU A 27 4.37 -21.61 -18.98
CA GLU A 27 3.89 -21.69 -17.60
C GLU A 27 4.70 -20.83 -16.61
N VAL A 28 5.93 -20.43 -16.97
CA VAL A 28 6.75 -19.46 -16.23
C VAL A 28 6.25 -18.04 -16.49
N GLU A 29 5.95 -17.70 -17.74
CA GLU A 29 5.40 -16.39 -18.09
C GLU A 29 4.03 -16.17 -17.43
N GLU A 30 3.15 -17.17 -17.48
CA GLU A 30 1.86 -17.15 -16.77
C GLU A 30 2.04 -16.92 -15.26
N LEU A 31 3.00 -17.62 -14.64
CA LEU A 31 3.28 -17.44 -13.21
C LEU A 31 3.74 -16.01 -12.89
N VAL A 32 4.56 -15.39 -13.76
CA VAL A 32 4.97 -13.99 -13.58
C VAL A 32 3.74 -13.09 -13.58
N GLU A 33 2.86 -13.22 -14.57
CA GLU A 33 1.64 -12.44 -14.68
C GLU A 33 0.72 -12.64 -13.46
N GLU A 34 0.52 -13.88 -13.02
CA GLU A 34 -0.27 -14.21 -11.84
C GLU A 34 0.27 -13.55 -10.55
N VAL A 35 1.59 -13.57 -10.37
CA VAL A 35 2.24 -12.96 -9.20
C VAL A 35 1.99 -11.46 -9.18
N PHE A 36 2.23 -10.76 -10.30
CA PHE A 36 2.02 -9.31 -10.36
C PHE A 36 0.53 -8.93 -10.26
N ALA A 37 -0.36 -9.68 -10.92
CA ALA A 37 -1.79 -9.47 -10.82
C ALA A 37 -2.30 -9.66 -9.38
N GLY A 38 -1.84 -10.70 -8.69
CA GLY A 38 -2.19 -10.97 -7.30
C GLY A 38 -1.74 -9.88 -6.33
N VAL A 39 -0.53 -9.33 -6.52
CA VAL A 39 -0.04 -8.18 -5.73
C VAL A 39 -0.88 -6.94 -6.01
N LYS A 40 -1.13 -6.62 -7.29
CA LYS A 40 -1.95 -5.47 -7.69
C LYS A 40 -3.35 -5.54 -7.10
N ALA A 41 -4.00 -6.70 -7.14
CA ALA A 41 -5.33 -6.90 -6.58
C ALA A 41 -5.37 -6.65 -5.07
N LYS A 42 -4.37 -7.14 -4.32
CA LYS A 42 -4.28 -6.91 -2.87
C LYS A 42 -4.11 -5.44 -2.51
N VAL A 43 -3.22 -4.73 -3.23
CA VAL A 43 -2.99 -3.29 -3.00
C VAL A 43 -4.26 -2.50 -3.32
N ASN A 44 -4.88 -2.76 -4.47
CA ASN A 44 -6.14 -2.10 -4.86
C ASN A 44 -7.25 -2.35 -3.85
N GLY A 45 -7.41 -3.59 -3.37
CA GLY A 45 -8.39 -3.92 -2.34
C GLY A 45 -8.20 -3.11 -1.05
N LYS A 46 -6.95 -2.90 -0.61
CA LYS A 46 -6.67 -2.04 0.56
C LYS A 46 -6.94 -0.56 0.31
N LEU A 47 -6.66 -0.05 -0.89
CA LEU A 47 -7.04 1.31 -1.27
C LEU A 47 -8.57 1.49 -1.30
N ASP A 48 -9.29 0.49 -1.78
CA ASP A 48 -10.76 0.50 -1.77
C ASP A 48 -11.34 0.45 -0.35
N GLU A 49 -10.79 -0.38 0.55
CA GLU A 49 -11.16 -0.39 1.97
C GLU A 49 -10.96 1.00 2.60
N MET A 50 -9.81 1.65 2.37
CA MET A 50 -9.55 3.01 2.88
C MET A 50 -10.51 4.05 2.33
N LYS A 51 -10.83 3.97 1.03
CA LYS A 51 -11.80 4.86 0.39
C LYS A 51 -13.18 4.74 1.02
N GLU A 52 -13.65 3.51 1.26
CA GLU A 52 -14.96 3.29 1.89
C GLU A 52 -14.97 3.73 3.36
N GLU A 53 -13.87 3.52 4.10
CA GLU A 53 -13.71 4.05 5.46
C GLU A 53 -13.86 5.59 5.47
N VAL A 54 -13.13 6.30 4.60
CA VAL A 54 -13.20 7.76 4.48
C VAL A 54 -14.61 8.23 4.12
N LYS A 55 -15.30 7.53 3.21
CA LYS A 55 -16.68 7.85 2.84
C LYS A 55 -17.67 7.61 3.98
N SER A 56 -17.42 6.63 4.85
CA SER A 56 -18.32 6.29 5.95
C SER A 56 -18.46 7.43 6.98
N HIS A 57 -17.43 8.28 7.10
CA HIS A 57 -17.40 9.45 7.99
C HIS A 57 -18.14 10.68 7.42
N ALA A 58 -18.68 10.60 6.19
CA ALA A 58 -19.39 11.72 5.59
C ALA A 58 -20.65 12.09 6.41
N PRO A 59 -20.79 13.36 6.83
CA PRO A 59 -21.98 13.81 7.55
C PRO A 59 -23.26 13.60 6.73
N LYS A 60 -24.33 13.17 7.41
CA LYS A 60 -25.63 12.97 6.75
C LYS A 60 -26.40 14.29 6.71
N LYS A 61 -26.93 14.62 5.53
CA LYS A 61 -27.78 15.80 5.35
C LYS A 61 -29.03 15.69 6.24
N PRO A 62 -29.36 16.73 7.03
CA PRO A 62 -30.53 16.68 7.91
C PRO A 62 -31.82 16.68 7.08
N GLN A 63 -32.81 15.92 7.53
CA GLN A 63 -34.18 15.94 7.01
C GLN A 63 -35.08 16.70 7.98
N ARG A 64 -36.08 17.40 7.45
CA ARG A 64 -37.07 18.11 8.26
C ARG A 64 -38.16 17.14 8.69
N ASN A 65 -38.39 17.05 9.99
CA ASN A 65 -39.54 16.33 10.52
C ASN A 65 -40.76 17.27 10.60
N PRO A 66 -42.00 16.76 10.49
CA PRO A 66 -43.21 17.58 10.63
C PRO A 66 -43.31 18.32 11.97
N GLU A 67 -42.67 17.77 13.01
CA GLU A 67 -42.64 18.31 14.37
C GLU A 67 -41.53 19.35 14.59
N ASP A 68 -40.62 19.53 13.63
CA ASP A 68 -39.52 20.48 13.75
C ASP A 68 -40.04 21.92 13.64
N SER A 69 -39.78 22.72 14.68
CA SER A 69 -39.86 24.18 14.56
C SER A 69 -38.84 24.69 13.55
N GLU A 70 -39.08 25.86 12.96
CA GLU A 70 -38.13 26.47 12.02
C GLU A 70 -36.75 26.63 12.66
N GLU A 71 -36.68 27.13 13.90
CA GLU A 71 -35.42 27.30 14.64
C GLU A 71 -34.68 25.97 14.84
N SER A 72 -35.40 24.90 15.23
CA SER A 72 -34.80 23.57 15.43
C SER A 72 -34.22 23.01 14.13
N PHE A 73 -34.90 23.22 13.00
CA PHE A 73 -34.41 22.76 11.70
C PHE A 73 -33.22 23.60 11.21
N GLN A 74 -33.21 24.91 11.46
CA GLN A 74 -32.07 25.78 11.17
C GLN A 74 -30.82 25.37 11.96
N TRP A 75 -30.98 25.01 13.24
CA TRP A 75 -29.86 24.48 14.04
C TRP A 75 -29.29 23.19 13.44
N LYS A 76 -30.14 22.23 13.03
CA LYS A 76 -29.68 20.99 12.37
C LYS A 76 -28.89 21.29 11.09
N GLN A 77 -29.32 22.28 10.31
CA GLN A 77 -28.59 22.72 9.11
C GLN A 77 -27.23 23.34 9.43
N GLN A 78 -27.16 24.19 10.46
CA GLN A 78 -25.88 24.80 10.88
C GLN A 78 -24.91 23.75 11.41
N TYR A 79 -25.39 22.84 12.27
CA TYR A 79 -24.59 21.72 12.76
C TYR A 79 -24.04 20.87 11.60
N TYR A 80 -24.88 20.52 10.63
CA TYR A 80 -24.46 19.80 9.43
C TYR A 80 -23.36 20.54 8.65
N LYS A 81 -23.47 21.87 8.46
CA LYS A 81 -22.44 22.66 7.79
C LYS A 81 -21.10 22.56 8.52
N THR A 82 -21.08 22.73 9.84
CA THR A 82 -19.86 22.57 10.65
C THR A 82 -19.26 21.17 10.51
N GLN A 83 -20.09 20.12 10.58
CA GLN A 83 -19.60 18.74 10.39
C GLN A 83 -19.04 18.53 8.97
N MET A 84 -19.67 19.11 7.94
CA MET A 84 -19.17 19.04 6.57
C MET A 84 -17.83 19.75 6.39
N ASP A 85 -17.60 20.88 7.06
CA ASP A 85 -16.32 21.58 6.99
C ASP A 85 -15.21 20.80 7.70
N ASN A 86 -15.52 20.18 8.84
CA ASN A 86 -14.61 19.23 9.50
C ASN A 86 -14.31 18.03 8.60
N TYR A 87 -15.32 17.47 7.93
CA TYR A 87 -15.16 16.36 7.01
C TYR A 87 -14.30 16.73 5.79
N ARG A 88 -14.49 17.91 5.21
CA ARG A 88 -13.61 18.42 4.13
C ARG A 88 -12.17 18.54 4.58
N THR A 89 -11.95 19.05 5.80
CA THR A 89 -10.63 19.15 6.40
C THR A 89 -9.99 17.77 6.57
N PHE A 90 -10.75 16.80 7.08
CA PHE A 90 -10.33 15.40 7.17
C PHE A 90 -9.97 14.82 5.81
N VAL A 91 -10.82 14.97 4.79
CA VAL A 91 -10.55 14.50 3.41
C VAL A 91 -9.28 15.14 2.83
N SER A 92 -9.05 16.43 3.09
CA SER A 92 -7.80 17.10 2.67
C SER A 92 -6.56 16.49 3.32
N TYR A 93 -6.60 16.19 4.62
CA TYR A 93 -5.50 15.51 5.30
C TYR A 93 -5.27 14.10 4.77
N VAL A 94 -6.35 13.35 4.51
CA VAL A 94 -6.27 12.03 3.88
C VAL A 94 -5.63 12.12 2.49
N GLY A 95 -6.05 13.08 1.67
CA GLY A 95 -5.48 13.30 0.34
C GLY A 95 -3.98 13.60 0.40
N GLY A 96 -3.57 14.55 1.24
CA GLY A 96 -2.15 14.87 1.43
C GLY A 96 -1.34 13.68 1.94
N PHE A 97 -1.92 12.88 2.83
CA PHE A 97 -1.30 11.65 3.32
C PHE A 97 -1.09 10.61 2.21
N LEU A 98 -2.12 10.37 1.39
CA LEU A 98 -2.05 9.41 0.28
C LEU A 98 -1.04 9.83 -0.79
N GLU A 99 -0.96 11.13 -1.13
CA GLU A 99 0.07 11.65 -2.03
C GLU A 99 1.49 11.42 -1.48
N GLY A 100 1.68 11.64 -0.18
CA GLY A 100 2.95 11.34 0.49
C GLY A 100 3.32 9.85 0.42
N LEU A 101 2.34 8.96 0.61
CA LEU A 101 2.55 7.52 0.44
C LEU A 101 2.90 7.14 -1.01
N VAL A 102 2.21 7.70 -2.00
CA VAL A 102 2.49 7.44 -3.43
C VAL A 102 3.95 7.79 -3.75
N SER A 103 4.39 8.98 -3.34
CA SER A 103 5.78 9.42 -3.53
C SER A 103 6.80 8.48 -2.87
N LEU A 104 6.52 8.01 -1.65
CA LEU A 104 7.36 7.03 -0.96
C LEU A 104 7.40 5.69 -1.73
N PHE A 105 6.25 5.20 -2.18
CA PHE A 105 6.17 3.95 -2.94
C PHE A 105 6.86 4.05 -4.30
N ASP A 106 6.75 5.17 -5.02
CA ASP A 106 7.45 5.38 -6.29
C ASP A 106 8.96 5.23 -6.11
N ARG A 107 9.53 5.89 -5.09
CA ARG A 107 10.96 5.76 -4.76
C ARG A 107 11.35 4.32 -4.45
N ILE A 108 10.56 3.63 -3.63
CA ILE A 108 10.79 2.23 -3.26
C ILE A 108 10.74 1.32 -4.50
N LEU A 109 9.72 1.49 -5.35
CA LEU A 109 9.54 0.71 -6.56
C LEU A 109 10.67 0.96 -7.57
N GLU A 110 11.22 2.16 -7.66
CA GLU A 110 12.42 2.45 -8.44
C GLU A 110 13.65 1.69 -7.93
N SER A 111 13.88 1.70 -6.61
CA SER A 111 14.96 0.91 -6.00
C SER A 111 14.78 -0.59 -6.26
N ILE A 112 13.55 -1.11 -6.19
CA ILE A 112 13.24 -2.52 -6.48
C ILE A 112 13.49 -2.84 -7.96
N LYS A 113 13.01 -2.00 -8.89
CA LYS A 113 13.27 -2.16 -10.33
C LYS A 113 14.78 -2.21 -10.62
N GLN A 114 15.55 -1.32 -10.00
CA GLN A 114 17.00 -1.31 -10.14
C GLN A 114 17.62 -2.60 -9.58
N PHE A 115 17.21 -3.02 -8.39
CA PHE A 115 17.68 -4.26 -7.78
C PHE A 115 17.41 -5.49 -8.66
N PHE A 116 16.22 -5.60 -9.27
CA PHE A 116 15.92 -6.72 -10.18
C PHE A 116 16.80 -6.72 -11.43
N ARG A 117 17.10 -5.54 -12.00
CA ARG A 117 18.05 -5.44 -13.13
C ARG A 117 19.44 -5.93 -12.74
N ASP A 118 19.91 -5.57 -11.57
CA ASP A 118 21.25 -5.96 -11.09
C ASP A 118 21.28 -7.43 -10.65
N LEU A 119 20.22 -7.92 -10.03
CA LEU A 119 20.02 -9.33 -9.71
C LEU A 119 20.11 -10.20 -10.97
N TRP A 120 19.43 -9.80 -12.05
CA TRP A 120 19.50 -10.52 -13.31
C TRP A 120 20.91 -10.53 -13.91
N LYS A 121 21.65 -9.41 -13.82
CA LYS A 121 23.06 -9.37 -14.24
C LYS A 121 23.93 -10.32 -13.42
N TRP A 122 23.76 -10.35 -12.09
CA TRP A 122 24.51 -11.25 -11.21
C TRP A 122 24.24 -12.72 -11.49
N ILE A 123 22.98 -13.07 -11.76
CA ILE A 123 22.57 -14.42 -12.18
C ILE A 123 23.29 -14.81 -13.48
N LYS A 124 23.26 -13.94 -14.50
CA LYS A 124 23.95 -14.20 -15.78
C LYS A 124 25.47 -14.35 -15.62
N GLN A 125 26.06 -13.69 -14.64
CA GLN A 125 27.48 -13.80 -14.30
C GLN A 125 27.80 -14.96 -13.36
N ALA A 126 26.82 -15.81 -13.02
CA ALA A 126 26.95 -16.95 -12.11
C ALA A 126 27.59 -16.58 -10.75
N LEU A 127 27.32 -15.37 -10.25
CA LEU A 127 27.88 -14.91 -8.99
C LEU A 127 27.33 -15.74 -7.82
N LYS A 128 28.23 -16.14 -6.92
CA LYS A 128 27.85 -16.73 -5.63
C LYS A 128 27.19 -15.66 -4.73
N ASN A 129 26.48 -16.12 -3.70
CA ASN A 129 25.88 -15.27 -2.64
C ASN A 129 24.67 -14.42 -3.06
N ILE A 130 23.89 -14.86 -4.06
CA ILE A 130 22.63 -14.19 -4.44
C ILE A 130 21.68 -14.04 -3.23
N ALA A 131 21.58 -15.07 -2.38
CA ALA A 131 20.74 -15.03 -1.19
C ALA A 131 21.13 -13.90 -0.23
N GLU A 132 22.43 -13.70 0.00
CA GLU A 132 22.95 -12.62 0.86
C GLU A 132 22.63 -11.23 0.25
N LYS A 133 22.76 -11.09 -1.07
CA LYS A 133 22.43 -9.85 -1.78
C LYS A 133 20.94 -9.51 -1.65
N VAL A 134 20.05 -10.50 -1.78
CA VAL A 134 18.61 -10.35 -1.54
C VAL A 134 18.34 -9.95 -0.09
N ALA A 135 18.92 -10.66 0.88
CA ALA A 135 18.73 -10.36 2.31
C ALA A 135 19.18 -8.93 2.67
N ASN A 136 20.33 -8.49 2.14
CA ASN A 136 20.83 -7.13 2.35
C ASN A 136 19.92 -6.07 1.71
N PHE A 137 19.38 -6.34 0.52
CA PHE A 137 18.42 -5.44 -0.12
C PHE A 137 17.11 -5.35 0.68
N MET A 138 16.62 -6.46 1.24
CA MET A 138 15.43 -6.44 2.11
C MET A 138 15.65 -5.60 3.37
N LYS A 139 16.83 -5.68 3.99
CA LYS A 139 17.19 -4.82 5.13
C LYS A 139 17.21 -3.34 4.73
N TYR A 140 17.75 -3.02 3.55
CA TYR A 140 17.71 -1.68 2.98
C TYR A 140 16.28 -1.18 2.78
N LEU A 141 15.40 -1.98 2.17
CA LEU A 141 13.99 -1.63 1.99
C LEU A 141 13.27 -1.39 3.32
N LYS A 142 13.47 -2.27 4.32
CA LYS A 142 12.90 -2.08 5.66
C LYS A 142 13.30 -0.72 6.23
N LYS A 143 14.57 -0.33 6.09
CA LYS A 143 15.07 0.96 6.55
C LYS A 143 14.44 2.13 5.78
N GLU A 144 14.42 2.07 4.45
CA GLU A 144 13.82 3.11 3.60
C GLU A 144 12.34 3.34 3.91
N ILE A 145 11.59 2.25 4.06
CA ILE A 145 10.19 2.28 4.48
C ILE A 145 10.09 2.94 5.86
N SER A 146 10.84 2.44 6.84
CA SER A 146 10.84 3.01 8.20
C SER A 146 11.13 4.51 8.21
N THR A 147 12.14 4.96 7.46
CA THR A 147 12.49 6.38 7.35
C THR A 147 11.40 7.19 6.64
N GLY A 148 10.81 6.65 5.57
CA GLY A 148 9.70 7.30 4.88
C GLY A 148 8.47 7.47 5.76
N PHE A 149 8.11 6.42 6.50
CA PHE A 149 7.03 6.48 7.49
C PHE A 149 7.36 7.48 8.61
N SER A 150 8.59 7.49 9.14
CA SER A 150 9.01 8.51 10.11
C SER A 150 8.87 9.93 9.58
N ALA A 151 9.20 10.18 8.31
CA ALA A 151 9.04 11.50 7.70
C ALA A 151 7.56 11.91 7.54
N LEU A 152 6.67 10.94 7.28
CA LEU A 152 5.23 11.21 7.15
C LEU A 152 4.53 11.39 8.51
N PHE A 153 5.01 10.73 9.57
CA PHE A 153 4.33 10.65 10.87
C PHE A 153 5.05 11.34 12.03
N GLY A 154 6.29 11.79 11.86
CA GLY A 154 7.00 12.65 12.81
C GLY A 154 7.53 11.96 14.07
N TRP A 155 7.83 10.66 14.01
CA TRP A 155 8.45 9.86 15.10
C TRP A 155 9.77 9.20 14.71
#